data_AF-C4YRK1-F1
#
_entry.id   AF-C4YRK1-F1
#
_cell.length_a   1.000
_cell.length_b   1.000
_cell.length_c   1.000
_cell.angle_alpha   90.00
_cell.angle_beta   90.00
_cell.angle_gamma   90.00
#
_symmetry.space_group_name_H-M   'P 1'
#
loop_
_entity.id
_entity.type
_entity.pdbx_description
1 polymer ?
#
loop_
_entity_poly.entity_id
_entity_poly.type
_entity_poly.pdbx_seq_one_letter_code
_entity_poly.pdbx_strand_id
1 'polypeptide(L)'
;MDEFNEKSKLFQDWLIKNNVEISPKIAIHDYCDTNQGRGIIALEDINPDEMIFKLPRSIVLNIDNNSLIKLYPSVLKKLRVLDQWIGLIIVLGFEMKFKFNPNNNNDNNNKSFWYEYLNILPDQFNQLIYWNDEELNHLQPSCILDRIGKENNLNMYNQIISIINQDLSGVEEFKSSPLTFEEYNKVATIIMSYSFDVEVPKSKKVTKNGTNEKGNDEDKEDDGDDDDDDEEEDNEYYKSMVPFADTLNADTHLNNAILIYSTDQLIMTCIKPIAKGEQVYNTYSDHPNSELLRRYGYVELNGSKYDFGEIPLSTIKSVFIDQFNKLSTNKNKSNGDTFMTKQKFDELLQLINQLQIKKSIEQDGLEEDEAEELILDSYDCFNSGDVIIELVFLIQVLSTILVVYQYEQQQQQEKDTDKKKEFEIDQNLINRIFNKIYQLIESKKITSKCFEIYQSIINARMSQYPDIAKQPFNGNVAAANSEDETINSIRIYMAEVVLKSEYQSLEKCSSTIKDFKIINDVKLNKNILKKRNNDTNGVSETNNKKSKN
;
A
#
# COMPACT_ATOMS: atom_id res chain seq x y z
N MET A 1 -37.35 18.14 1.89
CA MET A 1 -36.00 17.64 2.15
C MET A 1 -35.93 16.34 1.41
N ASP A 2 -34.96 16.14 0.51
CA ASP A 2 -34.73 14.82 -0.06
C ASP A 2 -34.37 13.81 1.05
N GLU A 3 -34.53 12.53 0.77
CA GLU A 3 -34.28 11.44 1.73
C GLU A 3 -32.85 11.47 2.27
N PHE A 4 -31.88 11.88 1.45
CA PHE A 4 -30.47 11.96 1.82
C PHE A 4 -30.25 12.95 2.98
N ASN A 5 -30.80 14.16 2.85
CA ASN A 5 -30.72 15.22 3.84
C ASN A 5 -31.56 14.92 5.09
N GLU A 6 -32.69 14.21 4.96
CA GLU A 6 -33.46 13.72 6.11
C GLU A 6 -32.65 12.73 6.96
N LYS A 7 -31.99 11.76 6.33
CA LYS A 7 -31.10 10.80 7.03
C LYS A 7 -29.94 11.52 7.73
N SER A 8 -29.31 12.50 7.08
CA SER A 8 -28.23 13.30 7.68
C SER A 8 -28.71 14.03 8.94
N LYS A 9 -29.93 14.58 8.92
CA LYS A 9 -30.51 15.26 10.08
C LYS A 9 -30.80 14.30 11.23
N LEU A 10 -31.40 13.14 10.96
CA LEU A 10 -31.67 12.12 11.98
C LEU A 10 -30.37 11.62 12.63
N PHE A 11 -29.32 11.45 11.83
CA PHE A 11 -27.99 11.11 12.33
C PHE A 11 -27.41 12.22 13.22
N GLN A 12 -27.50 13.49 12.81
CA GLN A 12 -27.05 14.62 13.63
C GLN A 12 -27.80 14.68 14.97
N ASP A 13 -29.13 14.49 14.97
CA ASP A 13 -29.94 14.43 16.19
C ASP A 13 -29.51 13.27 17.10
N TRP A 14 -29.15 12.11 16.51
CA TRP A 14 -28.60 10.97 17.24
C TRP A 14 -27.23 11.25 17.85
N LEU A 15 -26.34 11.96 17.16
CA LEU A 15 -25.03 12.37 17.70
C LEU A 15 -25.22 13.25 18.94
N ILE A 16 -26.05 14.29 18.85
CA ILE A 16 -26.35 15.21 19.96
C ILE A 16 -26.93 14.45 21.16
N LYS A 17 -27.88 13.54 20.90
CA LYS A 17 -28.50 12.71 21.95
C LYS A 17 -27.49 11.81 22.69
N ASN A 18 -26.40 11.43 22.03
CA ASN A 18 -25.36 10.57 22.58
C ASN A 18 -24.12 11.34 23.07
N ASN A 19 -24.28 12.63 23.39
CA ASN A 19 -23.24 13.49 23.97
C ASN A 19 -22.01 13.70 23.07
N VAL A 20 -22.21 13.71 21.75
CA VAL A 20 -21.19 14.23 20.84
C VAL A 20 -21.20 15.75 20.92
N GLU A 21 -20.04 16.33 21.22
CA GLU A 21 -19.84 17.79 21.19
C GLU A 21 -19.46 18.18 19.76
N ILE A 22 -20.28 19.00 19.09
CA ILE A 22 -20.05 19.45 17.71
C ILE A 22 -19.85 20.96 17.73
N SER A 23 -18.79 21.46 17.09
CA SER A 23 -18.57 22.90 16.92
C SER A 23 -19.75 23.54 16.16
N PRO A 24 -20.29 24.69 16.60
CA PRO A 24 -21.35 25.38 15.88
C PRO A 24 -20.88 25.96 14.54
N LYS A 25 -19.57 25.96 14.28
CA LYS A 25 -18.96 26.43 13.04
C LYS A 25 -18.99 25.40 11.91
N ILE A 26 -19.58 24.21 12.12
CA ILE A 26 -19.63 23.18 11.08
C ILE A 26 -21.04 22.62 10.90
N ALA A 27 -21.27 21.98 9.74
CA ALA A 27 -22.46 21.19 9.47
C ALA A 27 -22.15 20.01 8.55
N ILE A 28 -22.98 18.96 8.63
CA ILE A 28 -23.01 17.92 7.60
C ILE A 28 -23.55 18.55 6.31
N HIS A 29 -22.85 18.31 5.21
CA HIS A 29 -23.17 18.84 3.88
C HIS A 29 -23.27 17.72 2.85
N ASP A 30 -24.09 17.96 1.82
CA ASP A 30 -24.27 17.07 0.69
C ASP A 30 -23.36 17.51 -0.46
N TYR A 31 -22.32 16.73 -0.73
CA TYR A 31 -21.39 16.91 -1.85
C TYR A 31 -21.62 15.85 -2.94
N CYS A 32 -22.81 15.25 -3.04
CA CYS A 32 -23.14 14.30 -4.10
C CYS A 32 -23.03 14.94 -5.49
N ASP A 33 -23.26 16.25 -5.61
CA ASP A 33 -23.07 17.00 -6.86
C ASP A 33 -21.62 17.04 -7.36
N THR A 34 -20.66 16.73 -6.49
CA THR A 34 -19.23 16.59 -6.80
C THR A 34 -18.72 15.17 -6.56
N ASN A 35 -19.61 14.18 -6.45
CA ASN A 35 -19.30 12.76 -6.21
C ASN A 35 -18.51 12.49 -4.90
N GLN A 36 -18.63 13.36 -3.90
CA GLN A 36 -17.99 13.20 -2.59
C GLN A 36 -18.97 12.77 -1.47
N GLY A 37 -20.25 12.57 -1.79
CA GLY A 37 -21.22 12.05 -0.83
C GLY A 37 -21.47 12.99 0.36
N ARG A 38 -21.54 12.46 1.57
CA ARG A 38 -21.64 13.27 2.80
C ARG A 38 -20.26 13.78 3.17
N GLY A 39 -20.17 15.07 3.51
CA GLY A 39 -18.96 15.67 4.05
C GLY A 39 -19.29 16.70 5.13
N ILE A 40 -18.28 17.42 5.61
CA ILE A 40 -18.44 18.47 6.61
C ILE A 40 -18.06 19.82 5.99
N ILE A 41 -18.88 20.85 6.19
CA ILE A 41 -18.63 22.21 5.70
C ILE A 41 -18.42 23.18 6.86
N ALA A 42 -17.49 24.13 6.70
CA ALA A 42 -17.30 25.25 7.61
C ALA A 42 -18.37 26.34 7.37
N LEU A 43 -19.12 26.70 8.41
CA LEU A 43 -20.11 27.78 8.44
C LEU A 43 -19.49 29.14 8.78
N GLU A 44 -18.33 29.11 9.42
CA GLU A 44 -17.49 30.24 9.83
C GLU A 44 -16.01 29.86 9.68
N ASP A 45 -15.11 30.84 9.73
CA ASP A 45 -13.68 30.57 9.70
C ASP A 45 -13.25 29.78 10.97
N ILE A 46 -12.45 28.74 10.77
CA ILE A 46 -11.91 27.87 11.82
C ILE A 46 -10.39 28.05 11.82
N ASN A 47 -9.83 28.46 12.96
CA ASN A 47 -8.38 28.59 13.11
C ASN A 47 -7.75 27.22 13.43
N PRO A 48 -6.44 27.06 13.17
CA PRO A 48 -5.68 25.92 13.68
C PRO A 48 -5.91 25.71 15.18
N ASP A 49 -5.83 24.45 15.59
CA ASP A 49 -6.02 23.96 16.97
C ASP A 49 -7.46 24.11 17.50
N GLU A 50 -8.39 24.68 16.72
CA GLU A 50 -9.80 24.66 17.09
C GLU A 50 -10.36 23.23 17.01
N MET A 51 -11.07 22.84 18.08
CA MET A 51 -11.80 21.59 18.13
C MET A 51 -13.00 21.64 17.17
N ILE A 52 -13.11 20.62 16.32
CA ILE A 52 -14.19 20.46 15.34
C ILE A 52 -15.33 19.67 15.98
N PHE A 53 -15.03 18.52 16.58
CA PHE A 53 -15.96 17.77 17.45
C PHE A 53 -15.24 16.84 18.44
N LYS A 54 -15.96 16.39 19.46
CA LYS A 54 -15.54 15.35 20.41
C LYS A 54 -16.53 14.20 20.46
N LEU A 55 -16.01 12.98 20.35
CA LEU A 55 -16.77 11.74 20.32
C LEU A 55 -16.53 10.96 21.62
N PRO A 56 -17.57 10.62 22.39
CA PRO A 56 -17.41 9.71 23.51
C PRO A 56 -17.16 8.29 23.00
N ARG A 57 -16.25 7.54 23.65
CA ARG A 57 -15.94 6.15 23.25
C ARG A 57 -17.16 5.22 23.22
N SER A 58 -18.24 5.54 23.94
CA SER A 58 -19.49 4.77 23.95
C SER A 58 -20.22 4.71 22.61
N ILE A 59 -19.95 5.63 21.67
CA ILE A 59 -20.56 5.60 20.32
C ILE A 59 -19.71 4.83 19.31
N VAL A 60 -18.46 4.49 19.63
CA VAL A 60 -17.57 3.72 18.76
C VAL A 60 -18.05 2.27 18.70
N LEU A 61 -18.24 1.73 17.50
CA LEU A 61 -18.67 0.35 17.26
C LEU A 61 -17.45 -0.52 17.00
N ASN A 62 -17.21 -1.52 17.85
CA ASN A 62 -16.10 -2.47 17.71
C ASN A 62 -16.41 -3.80 18.41
N ILE A 63 -15.41 -4.68 18.51
CA ILE A 63 -15.56 -6.02 19.11
C ILE A 63 -16.00 -6.00 20.58
N ASP A 64 -15.72 -4.89 21.29
CA ASP A 64 -15.98 -4.70 22.72
C ASP A 64 -17.22 -3.83 23.01
N ASN A 65 -17.76 -3.12 21.99
CA ASN A 65 -18.98 -2.33 22.11
C ASN A 65 -19.92 -2.60 20.92
N ASN A 66 -20.80 -3.59 21.06
CA ASN A 66 -21.77 -3.98 20.03
C ASN A 66 -22.98 -4.72 20.64
N SER A 67 -24.02 -4.95 19.84
CA SER A 67 -25.22 -5.68 20.25
C SER A 67 -25.00 -7.19 20.39
N LEU A 68 -24.12 -7.78 19.59
CA LEU A 68 -23.87 -9.22 19.60
C LEU A 68 -23.40 -9.68 20.98
N ILE A 69 -22.40 -9.02 21.57
CA ILE A 69 -21.91 -9.36 22.91
C ILE A 69 -22.88 -8.95 24.03
N LYS A 70 -23.74 -7.95 23.81
CA LYS A 70 -24.80 -7.58 24.78
C LYS A 70 -25.85 -8.69 24.88
N LEU A 71 -26.18 -9.33 23.75
CA LEU A 71 -27.11 -10.47 23.69
C LEU A 71 -26.42 -11.78 24.10
N TYR A 72 -25.16 -11.98 23.70
CA TYR A 72 -24.38 -13.18 23.93
C TYR A 72 -23.02 -12.87 24.59
N PRO A 73 -22.97 -12.57 25.90
CA PRO A 73 -21.72 -12.15 26.56
C PRO A 73 -20.56 -13.14 26.48
N SER A 74 -20.85 -14.43 26.30
CA SER A 74 -19.83 -15.48 26.13
C SER A 74 -19.02 -15.34 24.84
N VAL A 75 -19.56 -14.66 23.82
CA VAL A 75 -18.93 -14.45 22.50
C VAL A 75 -17.70 -13.55 22.59
N LEU A 76 -17.66 -12.62 23.56
CA LEU A 76 -16.57 -11.66 23.70
C LEU A 76 -15.18 -12.31 23.75
N LYS A 77 -15.04 -13.39 24.53
CA LYS A 77 -13.77 -14.13 24.64
C LYS A 77 -13.32 -14.75 23.32
N LYS A 78 -14.27 -15.10 22.46
CA LYS A 78 -14.00 -15.65 21.13
C LYS A 78 -13.59 -14.54 20.17
N LEU A 79 -14.27 -13.39 20.18
CA LEU A 79 -13.93 -12.26 19.32
C LEU A 79 -12.52 -11.71 19.59
N ARG A 80 -12.11 -11.61 20.86
CA ARG A 80 -10.79 -11.07 21.26
C ARG A 80 -9.58 -11.91 20.83
N VAL A 81 -9.78 -13.16 20.40
CA VAL A 81 -8.69 -14.01 19.88
C VAL A 81 -8.68 -14.10 18.36
N LEU A 82 -9.62 -13.44 17.69
CA LEU A 82 -9.66 -13.37 16.24
C LEU A 82 -8.80 -12.21 15.75
N ASP A 83 -8.40 -12.30 14.48
CA ASP A 83 -7.94 -11.15 13.74
C ASP A 83 -8.98 -10.00 13.81
N GLN A 84 -8.50 -8.76 13.92
CA GLN A 84 -9.35 -7.60 14.19
C GLN A 84 -10.38 -7.35 13.08
N TRP A 85 -10.02 -7.61 11.82
CA TRP A 85 -10.95 -7.50 10.70
C TRP A 85 -12.02 -8.57 10.76
N ILE A 86 -11.64 -9.82 10.99
CA ILE A 86 -12.58 -10.93 11.13
C ILE A 86 -13.58 -10.63 12.26
N GLY A 87 -13.09 -10.20 13.41
CA GLY A 87 -13.93 -9.85 14.56
C GLY A 87 -14.91 -8.72 14.24
N LEU A 88 -14.43 -7.63 13.63
CA LEU A 88 -15.26 -6.48 13.27
C LEU A 88 -16.28 -6.82 12.17
N ILE A 89 -15.91 -7.63 11.16
CA ILE A 89 -16.84 -8.08 10.11
C ILE A 89 -18.00 -8.88 10.70
N ILE A 90 -17.73 -9.80 11.63
CA ILE A 90 -18.79 -10.56 12.32
C ILE A 90 -19.72 -9.62 13.08
N VAL A 91 -19.16 -8.66 13.82
CA VAL A 91 -19.91 -7.70 14.63
C VAL A 91 -20.76 -6.76 13.78
N LEU A 92 -20.16 -6.11 12.78
CA LEU A 92 -20.86 -5.18 11.90
C LEU A 92 -21.88 -5.93 11.03
N GLY A 93 -21.56 -7.14 10.56
CA GLY A 93 -22.49 -8.01 9.86
C GLY A 93 -23.72 -8.36 10.71
N PHE A 94 -23.52 -8.64 12.01
CA PHE A 94 -24.63 -8.87 12.94
C PHE A 94 -25.50 -7.62 13.10
N GLU A 95 -24.89 -6.45 13.31
CA GLU A 95 -25.61 -5.18 13.44
C GLU A 95 -26.43 -4.86 12.18
N MET A 96 -25.81 -4.92 11.00
CA MET A 96 -26.47 -4.58 9.73
C MET A 96 -27.58 -5.57 9.36
N LYS A 97 -27.34 -6.88 9.53
CA LYS A 97 -28.29 -7.91 9.12
C LYS A 97 -29.47 -8.04 10.07
N PHE A 98 -29.23 -8.00 11.38
CA PHE A 98 -30.26 -8.36 12.36
C PHE A 98 -30.80 -7.20 13.18
N LYS A 99 -30.03 -6.10 13.31
CA LYS A 99 -30.39 -4.96 14.17
C LYS A 99 -30.79 -3.71 13.37
N PHE A 100 -30.24 -3.53 12.16
CA PHE A 100 -30.60 -2.45 11.25
C PHE A 100 -31.79 -2.81 10.35
N ASN A 101 -31.76 -3.99 9.73
CA ASN A 101 -32.84 -4.51 8.87
C ASN A 101 -33.60 -5.67 9.55
N PRO A 102 -34.32 -5.48 10.66
CA PRO A 102 -35.03 -6.58 11.30
C PRO A 102 -36.09 -7.13 10.34
N ASN A 103 -36.05 -8.44 10.07
CA ASN A 103 -37.09 -9.13 9.31
C ASN A 103 -38.47 -8.89 9.97
N ASN A 104 -39.26 -7.99 9.39
CA ASN A 104 -40.73 -7.90 9.50
C ASN A 104 -41.36 -7.96 10.89
N ASN A 105 -40.78 -7.34 11.91
CA ASN A 105 -41.56 -6.98 13.10
C ASN A 105 -41.25 -5.53 13.48
N ASN A 106 -42.30 -4.71 13.55
CA ASN A 106 -42.31 -3.32 14.07
C ASN A 106 -41.97 -3.28 15.57
N ASP A 107 -40.97 -4.03 16.00
CA ASP A 107 -40.52 -4.08 17.39
C ASP A 107 -39.41 -3.03 17.56
N ASN A 108 -39.81 -1.81 17.92
CA ASN A 108 -38.90 -0.70 18.20
C ASN A 108 -37.84 -1.06 19.28
N ASN A 109 -38.04 -2.14 20.05
CA ASN A 109 -37.09 -2.62 21.05
C ASN A 109 -35.92 -3.42 20.46
N ASN A 110 -35.94 -3.78 19.18
CA ASN A 110 -34.87 -4.59 18.56
C ASN A 110 -33.93 -3.79 17.65
N LYS A 111 -34.13 -2.47 17.49
CA LYS A 111 -33.30 -1.61 16.66
C LYS A 111 -31.87 -1.50 17.19
N SER A 112 -30.90 -1.42 16.28
CA SER A 112 -29.50 -1.13 16.64
C SER A 112 -29.38 0.18 17.41
N PHE A 113 -28.50 0.23 18.40
CA PHE A 113 -28.10 1.50 19.01
C PHE A 113 -27.54 2.49 17.97
N TRP A 114 -26.86 1.95 16.96
CA TRP A 114 -26.26 2.68 15.84
C TRP A 114 -27.20 2.83 14.64
N TYR A 115 -28.52 2.66 14.79
CA TYR A 115 -29.45 2.64 13.65
C TYR A 115 -29.28 3.85 12.71
N GLU A 116 -29.27 5.07 13.25
CA GLU A 116 -29.15 6.29 12.42
C GLU A 116 -27.78 6.41 11.76
N TYR A 117 -26.72 5.92 12.39
CA TYR A 117 -25.38 5.83 11.81
C TYR A 117 -25.33 4.82 10.66
N LEU A 118 -25.82 3.60 10.88
CA LEU A 118 -25.88 2.56 9.84
C LEU A 118 -26.74 2.97 8.64
N ASN A 119 -27.74 3.84 8.87
CA ASN A 119 -28.64 4.35 7.83
C ASN A 119 -27.99 5.35 6.87
N ILE A 120 -26.89 6.01 7.28
CA ILE A 120 -26.17 6.97 6.43
C ILE A 120 -24.96 6.36 5.71
N LEU A 121 -24.56 5.13 6.08
CA LEU A 121 -23.49 4.41 5.39
C LEU A 121 -23.86 4.13 3.93
N PRO A 122 -22.86 4.08 3.03
CA PRO A 122 -23.11 3.88 1.60
C PRO A 122 -23.70 2.49 1.29
N ASP A 123 -24.51 2.44 0.24
CA ASP A 123 -25.05 1.22 -0.34
C ASP A 123 -24.52 0.93 -1.76
N GLN A 124 -23.75 1.86 -2.34
CA GLN A 124 -23.06 1.73 -3.61
C GLN A 124 -21.54 1.90 -3.43
N PHE A 125 -20.77 1.16 -4.24
CA PHE A 125 -19.33 0.99 -4.06
C PHE A 125 -18.60 1.01 -5.41
N ASN A 126 -17.40 1.60 -5.40
CA ASN A 126 -16.54 1.75 -6.58
C ASN A 126 -15.16 1.13 -6.40
N GLN A 127 -14.94 0.38 -5.32
CA GLN A 127 -13.75 -0.43 -5.09
C GLN A 127 -13.64 -1.50 -6.20
N LEU A 128 -12.41 -1.86 -6.56
CA LEU A 128 -12.10 -2.70 -7.72
C LEU A 128 -12.76 -4.09 -7.69
N ILE A 129 -13.10 -4.61 -6.51
CA ILE A 129 -13.82 -5.89 -6.39
C ILE A 129 -15.21 -5.87 -7.04
N TYR A 130 -15.82 -4.68 -7.18
CA TYR A 130 -17.11 -4.47 -7.82
C TYR A 130 -17.04 -4.21 -9.32
N TRP A 131 -15.82 -4.14 -9.89
CA TRP A 131 -15.62 -3.88 -11.31
C TRP A 131 -15.68 -5.19 -12.11
N ASN A 132 -16.30 -5.10 -13.28
CA ASN A 132 -16.29 -6.20 -14.24
C ASN A 132 -14.98 -6.25 -15.03
N ASP A 133 -14.76 -7.31 -15.80
CA ASP A 133 -13.48 -7.52 -16.50
C ASP A 133 -13.23 -6.47 -17.60
N GLU A 134 -14.27 -5.92 -18.24
CA GLU A 134 -14.12 -4.84 -19.23
C GLU A 134 -13.69 -3.54 -18.55
N GLU A 135 -14.31 -3.18 -17.42
CA GLU A 135 -13.94 -2.02 -16.59
C GLU A 135 -12.50 -2.16 -16.06
N LEU A 136 -12.14 -3.33 -15.54
CA LEU A 136 -10.78 -3.60 -15.04
C LEU A 136 -9.72 -3.51 -16.15
N ASN A 137 -10.07 -3.85 -17.40
CA ASN A 137 -9.14 -3.73 -18.52
C ASN A 137 -8.74 -2.28 -18.82
N HIS A 138 -9.53 -1.28 -18.40
CA HIS A 138 -9.16 0.13 -18.52
C HIS A 138 -8.00 0.54 -17.60
N LEU A 139 -7.68 -0.25 -16.56
CA LEU A 139 -6.54 -0.01 -15.67
C LEU A 139 -5.23 -0.60 -16.21
N GLN A 140 -5.21 -1.27 -17.36
CA GLN A 140 -3.96 -1.77 -17.94
C GLN A 140 -3.05 -0.60 -18.35
N PRO A 141 -1.74 -0.61 -17.99
CA PRO A 141 -0.97 -1.74 -17.48
C PRO A 141 -0.63 -1.66 -15.97
N SER A 142 -1.45 -0.99 -15.15
CA SER A 142 -1.22 -0.80 -13.71
C SER A 142 -1.08 -2.14 -12.97
N CYS A 143 -0.16 -2.17 -11.99
CA CYS A 143 0.05 -3.35 -11.13
C CYS A 143 -1.09 -3.51 -10.09
N ILE A 144 -1.99 -2.53 -9.95
CA ILE A 144 -3.12 -2.60 -9.01
C ILE A 144 -4.05 -3.78 -9.30
N LEU A 145 -4.07 -4.25 -10.55
CA LEU A 145 -4.86 -5.39 -11.00
C LEU A 145 -4.45 -6.70 -10.32
N ASP A 146 -3.20 -6.83 -9.89
CA ASP A 146 -2.71 -8.00 -9.15
C ASP A 146 -3.13 -7.96 -7.67
N ARG A 147 -3.55 -6.79 -7.16
CA ARG A 147 -3.90 -6.56 -5.74
C ARG A 147 -5.40 -6.59 -5.43
N ILE A 148 -6.28 -6.91 -6.40
CA ILE A 148 -7.74 -6.92 -6.19
C ILE A 148 -8.15 -8.00 -5.17
N GLY A 149 -7.48 -9.16 -5.18
CA GLY A 149 -7.64 -10.18 -4.12
C GLY A 149 -8.99 -10.92 -4.09
N LYS A 150 -9.65 -11.16 -5.24
CA LYS A 150 -10.96 -11.86 -5.31
C LYS A 150 -10.93 -13.24 -4.62
N GLU A 151 -9.86 -14.01 -4.77
CA GLU A 151 -9.72 -15.33 -4.13
C GLU A 151 -9.51 -15.22 -2.61
N ASN A 152 -8.62 -14.32 -2.16
CA ASN A 152 -8.39 -14.07 -0.74
C ASN A 152 -9.67 -13.61 -0.03
N ASN A 153 -10.47 -12.76 -0.70
CA ASN A 153 -11.76 -12.31 -0.19
C ASN A 153 -12.76 -13.48 0.01
N LEU A 154 -12.83 -14.43 -0.94
CA LEU A 154 -13.66 -15.63 -0.81
C LEU A 154 -13.16 -16.56 0.30
N ASN A 155 -11.85 -16.71 0.45
CA ASN A 155 -11.24 -17.52 1.50
C ASN A 155 -11.55 -16.94 2.90
N MET A 156 -11.43 -15.62 3.06
CA MET A 156 -11.78 -14.92 4.31
C MET A 156 -13.29 -15.06 4.63
N TYR A 157 -14.18 -14.97 3.64
CA TYR A 157 -15.60 -15.27 3.84
C TYR A 157 -15.82 -16.69 4.37
N ASN A 158 -15.23 -17.69 3.72
CA ASN A 158 -15.36 -19.09 4.15
C ASN A 158 -14.84 -19.31 5.57
N GLN A 159 -13.73 -18.66 5.94
CA GLN A 159 -13.18 -18.68 7.29
C GLN A 159 -14.17 -18.08 8.30
N ILE A 160 -14.76 -16.92 8.00
CA ILE A 160 -15.75 -16.27 8.87
C ILE A 160 -16.98 -17.15 9.07
N ILE A 161 -17.51 -17.74 8.00
CA ILE A 161 -18.65 -18.66 8.09
C ILE A 161 -18.30 -19.89 8.93
N SER A 162 -17.09 -20.42 8.81
CA SER A 162 -16.60 -21.52 9.64
C SER A 162 -16.56 -21.13 11.13
N ILE A 163 -16.01 -19.96 11.46
CA ILE A 163 -15.96 -19.42 12.83
C ILE A 163 -17.36 -19.24 13.39
N ILE A 164 -18.28 -18.64 12.62
CA ILE A 164 -19.67 -18.43 13.04
C ILE A 164 -20.34 -19.78 13.37
N ASN A 165 -20.18 -20.78 12.51
CA ASN A 165 -20.84 -22.09 12.67
C ASN A 165 -20.25 -22.94 13.79
N GLN A 166 -18.98 -22.75 14.15
CA GLN A 166 -18.29 -23.55 15.16
C GLN A 166 -18.21 -22.80 16.50
N ASP A 167 -17.44 -21.71 16.53
CA ASP A 167 -17.13 -20.96 17.74
C ASP A 167 -18.29 -20.10 18.23
N LEU A 168 -19.14 -19.61 17.31
CA LEU A 168 -20.32 -18.79 17.62
C LEU A 168 -21.63 -19.58 17.44
N SER A 169 -21.57 -20.90 17.51
CA SER A 169 -22.72 -21.81 17.43
C SER A 169 -23.77 -21.64 18.54
N GLY A 170 -23.61 -20.68 19.45
CA GLY A 170 -24.65 -20.28 20.40
C GLY A 170 -25.54 -19.12 19.92
N VAL A 171 -25.17 -18.45 18.82
CA VAL A 171 -25.86 -17.26 18.28
C VAL A 171 -26.98 -17.72 17.34
N GLU A 172 -28.23 -17.56 17.77
CA GLU A 172 -29.39 -18.14 17.07
C GLU A 172 -29.70 -17.42 15.75
N GLU A 173 -29.45 -16.10 15.69
CA GLU A 173 -29.68 -15.28 14.51
C GLU A 173 -28.85 -15.79 13.32
N PHE A 174 -27.55 -16.01 13.53
CA PHE A 174 -26.66 -16.55 12.49
C PHE A 174 -27.02 -17.98 12.08
N LYS A 175 -27.51 -18.83 12.99
CA LYS A 175 -28.02 -20.16 12.61
C LYS A 175 -29.25 -20.07 11.72
N SER A 176 -30.16 -19.16 12.07
CA SER A 176 -31.44 -19.02 11.36
C SER A 176 -31.27 -18.36 9.98
N SER A 177 -30.32 -17.45 9.86
CA SER A 177 -30.02 -16.73 8.62
C SER A 177 -28.52 -16.43 8.53
N PRO A 178 -27.71 -17.38 8.00
CA PRO A 178 -26.28 -17.17 7.84
C PRO A 178 -25.97 -15.93 6.99
N LEU A 179 -24.83 -15.29 7.25
CA LEU A 179 -24.34 -14.17 6.43
C LEU A 179 -24.10 -14.66 5.00
N THR A 180 -24.63 -13.96 3.99
CA THR A 180 -24.37 -14.28 2.58
C THR A 180 -23.05 -13.66 2.14
N PHE A 181 -22.50 -14.12 1.01
CA PHE A 181 -21.28 -13.54 0.44
C PHE A 181 -21.46 -12.06 0.05
N GLU A 182 -22.64 -11.68 -0.44
CA GLU A 182 -22.96 -10.30 -0.78
C GLU A 182 -23.01 -9.39 0.46
N GLU A 183 -23.69 -9.85 1.53
CA GLU A 183 -23.75 -9.12 2.80
C GLU A 183 -22.35 -8.99 3.42
N TYR A 184 -21.56 -10.05 3.39
CA TYR A 184 -20.15 -10.02 3.80
C TYR A 184 -19.34 -9.00 2.99
N ASN A 185 -19.44 -9.00 1.66
CA ASN A 185 -18.69 -8.07 0.82
C ASN A 185 -19.04 -6.62 1.09
N LYS A 186 -20.33 -6.32 1.32
CA LYS A 186 -20.76 -4.99 1.74
C LYS A 186 -20.12 -4.59 3.08
N VAL A 187 -20.17 -5.47 4.09
CA VAL A 187 -19.57 -5.21 5.41
C VAL A 187 -18.06 -5.03 5.33
N ALA A 188 -17.36 -5.92 4.61
CA ALA A 188 -15.91 -5.86 4.43
C ALA A 188 -15.49 -4.58 3.70
N THR A 189 -16.24 -4.15 2.68
CA THR A 189 -15.96 -2.91 1.95
C THR A 189 -16.18 -1.68 2.82
N ILE A 190 -17.26 -1.64 3.60
CA ILE A 190 -17.50 -0.56 4.57
C ILE A 190 -16.34 -0.48 5.57
N ILE A 191 -15.90 -1.60 6.14
CA ILE A 191 -14.77 -1.61 7.08
C ILE A 191 -13.50 -1.11 6.39
N MET A 192 -13.23 -1.54 5.16
CA MET A 192 -12.04 -1.12 4.42
C MET A 192 -11.97 0.38 4.16
N SER A 193 -13.12 1.03 3.96
CA SER A 193 -13.16 2.46 3.63
C SER A 193 -13.45 3.39 4.80
N TYR A 194 -14.03 2.90 5.91
CA TYR A 194 -14.57 3.74 6.99
C TYR A 194 -14.11 3.36 8.40
N SER A 195 -13.33 2.28 8.56
CA SER A 195 -12.82 1.89 9.89
C SER A 195 -11.54 2.64 10.28
N PHE A 196 -11.30 2.73 11.58
CA PHE A 196 -10.14 3.37 12.22
C PHE A 196 -9.48 2.40 13.19
N ASP A 197 -8.17 2.54 13.38
CA ASP A 197 -7.45 1.94 14.50
C ASP A 197 -7.61 2.80 15.75
N VAL A 198 -8.48 2.38 16.66
CA VAL A 198 -8.79 3.13 17.88
C VAL A 198 -8.03 2.54 19.05
N GLU A 199 -7.21 3.36 19.69
CA GLU A 199 -6.44 2.97 20.89
C GLU A 199 -7.37 2.45 21.99
N VAL A 200 -7.04 1.32 22.60
CA VAL A 200 -7.73 0.74 23.75
C VAL A 200 -7.27 1.46 25.00
N PRO A 201 -8.17 2.10 25.77
CA PRO A 201 -7.77 2.80 26.99
C PRO A 201 -7.08 1.84 27.95
N LYS A 202 -5.84 2.15 28.33
CA LYS A 202 -5.14 1.43 29.39
C LYS A 202 -6.00 1.51 30.65
N SER A 203 -6.61 0.39 31.05
CA SER A 203 -7.30 0.32 32.34
C SER A 203 -6.32 0.79 33.41
N LYS A 204 -6.65 1.86 34.14
CA LYS A 204 -5.89 2.30 35.32
C LYS A 204 -5.65 1.06 36.17
N LYS A 205 -4.42 0.52 36.13
CA LYS A 205 -4.06 -0.63 36.96
C LYS A 205 -4.27 -0.14 38.38
N VAL A 206 -5.35 -0.58 39.01
CA VAL A 206 -5.47 -0.53 40.46
C VAL A 206 -4.44 -1.53 40.95
N THR A 207 -3.21 -1.05 41.15
CA THR A 207 -2.24 -1.78 41.94
C THR A 207 -2.90 -2.08 43.27
N LYS A 208 -2.88 -3.35 43.68
CA LYS A 208 -3.13 -3.75 45.07
C LYS A 208 -2.01 -3.14 45.91
N ASN A 209 -2.13 -1.84 46.19
CA ASN A 209 -1.48 -1.02 47.21
C ASN A 209 -1.86 0.42 46.84
N GLY A 210 -2.83 0.97 47.58
CA GLY A 210 -3.48 2.24 47.28
C GLY A 210 -2.58 3.46 47.42
N THR A 211 -1.83 3.75 46.35
CA THR A 211 -1.18 5.04 46.14
C THR A 211 -1.46 5.49 44.71
N ASN A 212 -2.30 6.52 44.58
CA ASN A 212 -2.54 7.21 43.32
C ASN A 212 -1.25 7.95 42.94
N GLU A 213 -0.55 7.49 41.91
CA GLU A 213 0.38 8.37 41.20
C GLU A 213 -0.46 9.28 40.31
N LYS A 214 -0.33 10.59 40.56
CA LYS A 214 -0.72 11.61 39.59
C LYS A 214 0.30 11.51 38.46
N GLY A 215 -0.05 10.82 37.37
CA GLY A 215 0.65 11.00 36.11
C GLY A 215 0.46 12.44 35.68
N ASN A 216 1.56 13.18 35.55
CA ASN A 216 1.55 14.45 34.85
C ASN A 216 1.32 14.10 33.38
N ASP A 217 0.18 14.54 32.85
CA ASP A 217 -0.06 14.62 31.43
C ASP A 217 0.85 15.76 30.91
N GLU A 218 1.99 15.41 30.32
CA GLU A 218 2.70 16.32 29.41
C GLU A 218 2.18 16.03 28.01
N ASP A 219 1.56 17.05 27.43
CA ASP A 219 1.08 17.11 26.05
C ASP A 219 2.22 16.69 25.10
N LYS A 220 2.07 15.55 24.42
CA LYS A 220 2.90 15.20 23.26
C LYS A 220 2.15 15.62 22.00
N GLU A 221 2.61 16.73 21.42
CA GLU A 221 2.39 17.08 20.01
C GLU A 221 3.07 16.01 19.17
N ASP A 222 2.30 15.20 18.44
CA ASP A 222 2.84 14.25 17.47
C ASP A 222 2.75 14.90 16.09
N ASP A 223 3.85 15.59 15.73
CA ASP A 223 4.08 16.17 14.41
C ASP A 223 4.39 15.04 13.41
N GLY A 224 3.77 15.11 12.23
CA GLY A 224 3.94 14.11 11.18
C GLY A 224 5.39 13.94 10.69
N ASP A 225 5.71 12.68 10.39
CA ASP A 225 6.93 12.13 9.79
C ASP A 225 8.25 12.47 10.51
N ASP A 226 8.77 11.49 11.26
CA ASP A 226 10.14 10.99 11.07
C ASP A 226 10.29 9.58 11.69
N ASP A 227 10.94 8.69 10.94
CA ASP A 227 11.64 7.52 11.47
C ASP A 227 12.63 7.99 12.54
N ASP A 228 12.34 7.75 13.82
CA ASP A 228 13.35 7.64 14.88
C ASP A 228 12.74 6.86 16.05
N ASP A 229 13.52 5.90 16.56
CA ASP A 229 13.22 4.94 17.64
C ASP A 229 12.70 5.61 18.94
N ASP A 230 11.44 6.04 18.96
CA ASP A 230 10.72 6.29 20.20
C ASP A 230 10.18 4.94 20.70
N GLU A 231 10.70 4.47 21.84
CA GLU A 231 10.29 3.25 22.53
C GLU A 231 8.75 3.10 22.52
N GLU A 232 8.22 2.30 21.57
CA GLU A 232 6.79 2.11 21.38
C GLU A 232 6.19 1.65 22.71
N GLU A 233 5.44 2.55 23.36
CA GLU A 233 4.52 2.10 24.39
C GLU A 233 3.54 1.15 23.70
N ASP A 234 3.59 -0.15 24.02
CA ASP A 234 2.68 -1.20 23.52
C ASP A 234 1.20 -0.80 23.71
N ASN A 235 0.68 0.04 22.82
CA ASN A 235 -0.68 0.50 22.81
C ASN A 235 -1.48 -0.53 22.02
N GLU A 236 -2.44 -1.18 22.68
CA GLU A 236 -3.37 -2.09 22.01
C GLU A 236 -4.39 -1.25 21.23
N TYR A 237 -4.61 -1.54 19.95
CA TYR A 237 -5.62 -0.87 19.11
C TYR A 237 -6.73 -1.83 18.73
N TYR A 238 -7.95 -1.31 18.54
CA TYR A 238 -9.05 -2.04 17.90
C TYR A 238 -9.46 -1.36 16.60
N LYS A 239 -9.49 -2.12 15.50
CA LYS A 239 -10.28 -1.76 14.32
C LYS A 239 -11.74 -1.51 14.72
N SER A 240 -12.20 -0.30 14.43
CA SER A 240 -13.47 0.22 14.92
C SER A 240 -14.16 1.08 13.86
N MET A 241 -15.49 1.12 13.88
CA MET A 241 -16.26 2.14 13.18
C MET A 241 -16.45 3.34 14.10
N VAL A 242 -16.13 4.53 13.63
CA VAL A 242 -16.15 5.77 14.43
C VAL A 242 -17.18 6.73 13.84
N PRO A 243 -18.45 6.69 14.29
CA PRO A 243 -19.49 7.53 13.73
C PRO A 243 -19.10 9.01 13.77
N PHE A 244 -19.37 9.72 12.67
CA PHE A 244 -19.09 11.14 12.43
C PHE A 244 -17.65 11.46 12.03
N ALA A 245 -16.65 10.79 12.61
CA ALA A 245 -15.26 10.92 12.13
C ALA A 245 -15.12 10.39 10.69
N ASP A 246 -15.80 9.28 10.40
CA ASP A 246 -15.86 8.65 9.09
C ASP A 246 -16.77 9.36 8.07
N THR A 247 -17.35 10.51 8.43
CA THR A 247 -18.12 11.37 7.54
C THR A 247 -17.25 12.44 6.87
N LEU A 248 -16.02 12.65 7.35
CA LEU A 248 -15.08 13.57 6.69
C LEU A 248 -14.52 12.88 5.46
N ASN A 249 -14.62 13.53 4.31
CA ASN A 249 -13.86 13.13 3.13
C ASN A 249 -12.37 13.33 3.37
N ALA A 250 -11.54 12.68 2.56
CA ALA A 250 -10.10 12.84 2.58
C ALA A 250 -9.55 13.31 1.25
N ASP A 251 -8.43 14.02 1.34
CA ASP A 251 -7.64 14.49 0.20
C ASP A 251 -6.22 14.78 0.69
N THR A 252 -5.21 14.21 0.02
CA THR A 252 -3.80 14.28 0.44
C THR A 252 -3.19 15.67 0.32
N HIS A 253 -3.84 16.58 -0.42
CA HIS A 253 -3.43 17.97 -0.57
C HIS A 253 -4.25 18.92 0.32
N LEU A 254 -5.54 18.63 0.51
CA LEU A 254 -6.50 19.52 1.18
C LEU A 254 -6.76 19.16 2.65
N ASN A 255 -6.20 18.07 3.16
CA ASN A 255 -6.33 17.66 4.56
C ASN A 255 -6.09 18.82 5.52
N ASN A 256 -7.04 19.05 6.43
CA ASN A 256 -7.03 20.19 7.34
C ASN A 256 -7.56 19.84 8.75
N ALA A 257 -7.87 18.57 9.00
CA ALA A 257 -8.27 18.05 10.30
C ALA A 257 -7.64 16.67 10.58
N ILE A 258 -7.41 16.37 11.86
CA ILE A 258 -6.87 15.08 12.33
C ILE A 258 -7.63 14.59 13.58
N LEU A 259 -7.76 13.26 13.69
CA LEU A 259 -8.37 12.62 14.85
C LEU A 259 -7.30 12.30 15.90
N ILE A 260 -7.48 12.83 17.11
CA ILE A 260 -6.59 12.64 18.26
C ILE A 260 -7.29 11.78 19.30
N TYR A 261 -6.55 10.82 19.88
CA TYR A 261 -7.05 9.95 20.93
C TYR A 261 -6.82 10.56 22.33
N SER A 262 -7.85 10.51 23.16
CA SER A 262 -7.77 10.79 24.60
C SER A 262 -8.29 9.58 25.39
N THR A 263 -8.06 9.56 26.71
CA THR A 263 -8.47 8.45 27.57
C THR A 263 -9.96 8.13 27.45
N ASP A 264 -10.81 9.17 27.44
CA ASP A 264 -12.27 9.00 27.48
C ASP A 264 -12.97 9.34 26.15
N GLN A 265 -12.30 10.06 25.26
CA GLN A 265 -12.90 10.67 24.06
C GLN A 265 -11.95 10.61 22.87
N LEU A 266 -12.52 10.72 21.66
CA LEU A 266 -11.80 10.96 20.43
C LEU A 266 -12.09 12.40 20.00
N ILE A 267 -11.08 13.17 19.61
CA ILE A 267 -11.21 14.60 19.34
C ILE A 267 -10.73 14.88 17.91
N MET A 268 -11.60 15.46 17.08
CA MET A 268 -11.20 15.94 15.77
C MET A 268 -10.76 17.40 15.90
N THR A 269 -9.51 17.68 15.50
CA THR A 269 -8.88 18.99 15.66
C THR A 269 -8.46 19.53 14.31
N CYS A 270 -8.63 20.83 14.12
CA CYS A 270 -8.19 21.56 12.94
C CYS A 270 -6.66 21.75 12.95
N ILE A 271 -5.97 21.39 11.86
CA ILE A 271 -4.50 21.52 11.73
C ILE A 271 -4.06 22.64 10.77
N LYS A 272 -4.99 23.18 9.97
CA LYS A 272 -4.75 24.28 9.03
C LYS A 272 -5.97 25.21 9.01
N PRO A 273 -5.83 26.53 8.79
CA PRO A 273 -6.98 27.42 8.72
C PRO A 273 -8.01 26.95 7.69
N ILE A 274 -9.29 26.92 8.07
CA ILE A 274 -10.41 26.53 7.19
C ILE A 274 -11.30 27.75 7.04
N ALA A 275 -11.42 28.27 5.82
CA ALA A 275 -12.28 29.42 5.56
C ALA A 275 -13.76 29.01 5.53
N LYS A 276 -14.64 29.96 5.86
CA LYS A 276 -16.09 29.78 5.72
C LYS A 276 -16.44 29.30 4.30
N GLY A 277 -17.21 28.21 4.23
CA GLY A 277 -17.67 27.58 3.01
C GLY A 277 -16.75 26.48 2.48
N GLU A 278 -15.58 26.28 3.08
CA GLU A 278 -14.69 25.18 2.72
C GLU A 278 -15.10 23.87 3.40
N GLN A 279 -14.71 22.76 2.79
CA GLN A 279 -14.88 21.42 3.36
C GLN A 279 -13.80 21.15 4.42
N VAL A 280 -14.19 20.44 5.46
CA VAL A 280 -13.25 19.86 6.44
C VAL A 280 -12.82 18.50 5.92
N TYR A 281 -11.53 18.36 5.64
CA TYR A 281 -10.91 17.15 5.11
C TYR A 281 -10.04 16.46 6.15
N ASN A 282 -10.23 15.16 6.30
CA ASN A 282 -9.33 14.26 7.02
C ASN A 282 -8.18 13.80 6.10
N THR A 283 -7.23 13.04 6.65
CA THR A 283 -6.33 12.17 5.89
C THR A 283 -6.65 10.72 6.22
N TYR A 284 -6.95 9.89 5.21
CA TYR A 284 -7.14 8.46 5.43
C TYR A 284 -5.80 7.73 5.58
N SER A 285 -4.84 8.04 4.71
CA SER A 285 -3.44 7.61 4.74
C SER A 285 -2.70 8.29 3.58
N ASP A 286 -1.39 8.09 3.50
CA ASP A 286 -0.52 8.61 2.46
C ASP A 286 -0.51 7.66 1.25
N HIS A 287 -1.66 7.57 0.59
CA HIS A 287 -1.91 6.60 -0.49
C HIS A 287 -1.79 7.21 -1.89
N PRO A 288 -1.23 6.48 -2.87
CA PRO A 288 -1.37 6.82 -4.27
C PRO A 288 -2.82 6.62 -4.75
N ASN A 289 -3.17 7.23 -5.87
CA ASN A 289 -4.49 7.09 -6.49
C ASN A 289 -4.91 5.63 -6.76
N SER A 290 -3.95 4.76 -7.09
CA SER A 290 -4.21 3.33 -7.30
C SER A 290 -4.76 2.64 -6.04
N GLU A 291 -4.19 2.96 -4.86
CA GLU A 291 -4.64 2.41 -3.58
C GLU A 291 -5.88 3.14 -3.04
N LEU A 292 -6.02 4.44 -3.28
CA LEU A 292 -7.27 5.17 -2.99
C LEU A 292 -8.46 4.52 -3.71
N LEU A 293 -8.31 4.21 -5.00
CA LEU A 293 -9.35 3.55 -5.78
C LEU A 293 -9.64 2.13 -5.26
N ARG A 294 -8.59 1.35 -4.98
CA ARG A 294 -8.73 -0.02 -4.49
C ARG A 294 -9.43 -0.09 -3.14
N ARG A 295 -9.06 0.78 -2.19
CA ARG A 295 -9.50 0.71 -0.79
C ARG A 295 -10.75 1.56 -0.51
N TYR A 296 -10.89 2.70 -1.15
CA TYR A 296 -11.94 3.69 -0.86
C TYR A 296 -12.88 3.94 -2.04
N GLY A 297 -12.54 3.50 -3.25
CA GLY A 297 -13.41 3.62 -4.42
C GLY A 297 -13.47 5.02 -5.02
N TYR A 298 -12.45 5.85 -4.80
CA TYR A 298 -12.32 7.18 -5.41
C TYR A 298 -10.87 7.46 -5.81
N VAL A 299 -10.65 8.56 -6.55
CA VAL A 299 -9.34 9.08 -6.92
C VAL A 299 -9.30 10.60 -6.70
N GLU A 300 -8.12 11.13 -6.41
CA GLU A 300 -7.82 12.56 -6.41
C GLU A 300 -7.56 13.02 -7.86
N LEU A 301 -8.44 13.89 -8.36
CA LEU A 301 -8.52 14.25 -9.78
C LEU A 301 -7.25 14.88 -10.36
N ASN A 302 -6.44 15.49 -9.50
CA ASN A 302 -5.20 16.18 -9.86
C ASN A 302 -3.94 15.37 -9.50
N GLY A 303 -4.09 14.09 -9.16
CA GLY A 303 -3.03 13.30 -8.57
C GLY A 303 -3.02 13.41 -7.04
N SER A 304 -2.59 12.33 -6.39
CA SER A 304 -2.26 12.31 -4.98
C SER A 304 -0.83 12.83 -4.75
N LYS A 305 -0.60 13.44 -3.58
CA LYS A 305 0.74 13.84 -3.12
C LYS A 305 1.71 12.66 -3.10
N TYR A 306 1.18 11.45 -2.88
CA TYR A 306 1.93 10.22 -2.65
C TYR A 306 1.87 9.26 -3.85
N ASP A 307 1.48 9.76 -5.02
CA ASP A 307 1.49 8.95 -6.23
C ASP A 307 2.87 8.36 -6.53
N PHE A 308 2.86 7.13 -7.04
CA PHE A 308 4.01 6.48 -7.61
C PHE A 308 3.58 5.60 -8.80
N GLY A 309 4.53 5.31 -9.67
CA GLY A 309 4.37 4.32 -10.73
C GLY A 309 5.27 3.12 -10.47
N GLU A 310 4.81 1.94 -10.83
CA GLU A 310 5.52 0.68 -10.55
C GLU A 310 6.26 0.16 -11.78
N ILE A 311 7.47 -0.35 -11.56
CA ILE A 311 8.25 -1.13 -12.53
C ILE A 311 8.17 -2.62 -12.15
N PRO A 312 7.39 -3.44 -12.88
CA PRO A 312 7.35 -4.87 -12.64
C PRO A 312 8.73 -5.53 -12.84
N LEU A 313 9.06 -6.50 -12.02
CA LEU A 313 10.27 -7.33 -12.17
C LEU A 313 10.35 -7.97 -13.57
N SER A 314 9.21 -8.31 -14.17
CA SER A 314 9.12 -8.84 -15.53
C SER A 314 9.68 -7.88 -16.60
N THR A 315 9.52 -6.56 -16.40
CA THR A 315 10.09 -5.53 -17.28
C THR A 315 11.61 -5.51 -17.16
N ILE A 316 12.14 -5.56 -15.93
CA ILE A 316 13.59 -5.64 -15.66
C ILE A 316 14.18 -6.90 -16.30
N LYS A 317 13.56 -8.06 -16.07
CA LYS A 317 13.95 -9.35 -16.66
C LYS A 317 14.03 -9.25 -18.19
N SER A 318 12.98 -8.73 -18.83
CA SER A 318 12.93 -8.59 -20.29
C SER A 318 14.08 -7.73 -20.82
N VAL A 319 14.30 -6.56 -20.23
CA VAL A 319 15.36 -5.64 -20.68
C VAL A 319 16.74 -6.26 -20.52
N PHE A 320 17.06 -6.86 -19.37
CA PHE A 320 18.38 -7.46 -19.17
C PHE A 320 18.63 -8.68 -20.04
N ILE A 321 17.65 -9.59 -20.18
CA ILE A 321 17.76 -10.75 -21.06
C ILE A 321 18.07 -10.31 -22.50
N ASP A 322 17.37 -9.28 -22.99
CA ASP A 322 17.64 -8.72 -24.31
C ASP A 322 19.05 -8.12 -24.43
N GLN A 323 19.51 -7.39 -23.41
CA GLN A 323 20.85 -6.80 -23.40
C GLN A 323 21.95 -7.87 -23.41
N PHE A 324 21.83 -8.93 -22.59
CA PHE A 324 22.77 -10.05 -22.60
C PHE A 324 22.81 -10.74 -23.97
N ASN A 325 21.64 -11.01 -24.55
CA ASN A 325 21.56 -11.75 -25.81
C ASN A 325 22.01 -10.91 -27.02
N LYS A 326 21.84 -9.58 -27.00
CA LYS A 326 22.41 -8.68 -28.03
C LYS A 326 23.94 -8.67 -28.07
N LEU A 327 24.58 -8.90 -26.92
CA LEU A 327 26.05 -8.95 -26.81
C LEU A 327 26.63 -10.33 -27.15
N SER A 328 25.81 -11.38 -27.18
CA SER A 328 26.25 -12.73 -27.53
C SER A 328 26.62 -12.82 -29.02
N THR A 329 27.83 -13.28 -29.31
CA THR A 329 28.44 -13.22 -30.65
C THR A 329 28.21 -14.47 -31.49
N ASN A 330 27.21 -15.29 -31.16
CA ASN A 330 26.94 -16.55 -31.86
C ASN A 330 26.44 -16.31 -33.30
N LYS A 331 27.40 -16.16 -34.22
CA LYS A 331 27.22 -16.16 -35.68
C LYS A 331 26.81 -17.53 -36.28
N ASN A 332 26.61 -18.56 -35.46
CA ASN A 332 26.04 -19.83 -35.90
C ASN A 332 24.64 -20.01 -35.31
N LYS A 333 23.65 -19.39 -35.96
CA LYS A 333 22.20 -19.64 -35.76
C LYS A 333 21.81 -21.06 -36.21
N SER A 334 22.58 -22.07 -35.87
CA SER A 334 22.23 -23.45 -36.22
C SER A 334 21.22 -24.04 -35.24
N ASN A 335 21.16 -23.55 -33.98
CA ASN A 335 20.33 -24.15 -32.93
C ASN A 335 19.54 -23.18 -32.01
N GLY A 336 19.43 -21.88 -32.32
CA GLY A 336 18.55 -20.98 -31.54
C GLY A 336 18.89 -20.76 -30.05
N ASP A 337 19.98 -21.34 -29.52
CA ASP A 337 20.37 -21.22 -28.12
C ASP A 337 20.79 -19.79 -27.76
N THR A 338 20.01 -19.16 -26.88
CA THR A 338 20.30 -17.85 -26.29
C THR A 338 21.24 -18.01 -25.10
N PHE A 339 22.16 -17.06 -24.90
CA PHE A 339 23.09 -17.11 -23.77
C PHE A 339 22.33 -17.00 -22.44
N MET A 340 21.45 -16.00 -22.35
CA MET A 340 20.61 -15.74 -21.19
C MET A 340 19.17 -16.18 -21.47
N THR A 341 18.74 -17.26 -20.84
CA THR A 341 17.35 -17.74 -20.84
C THR A 341 16.60 -17.18 -19.63
N LYS A 342 15.26 -17.24 -19.64
CA LYS A 342 14.44 -16.84 -18.47
C LYS A 342 14.85 -17.60 -17.20
N GLN A 343 14.96 -18.93 -17.31
CA GLN A 343 15.37 -19.78 -16.19
C GLN A 343 16.76 -19.40 -15.63
N LYS A 344 17.77 -19.23 -16.49
CA LYS A 344 19.10 -18.81 -16.05
C LYS A 344 19.07 -17.44 -15.34
N PHE A 345 18.20 -16.54 -15.79
CA PHE A 345 18.05 -15.23 -15.17
C PHE A 345 17.33 -15.33 -13.82
N ASP A 346 16.33 -16.19 -13.69
CA ASP A 346 15.64 -16.44 -12.41
C ASP A 346 16.60 -17.04 -11.37
N GLU A 347 17.44 -18.00 -11.77
CA GLU A 347 18.51 -18.55 -10.92
C GLU A 347 19.52 -17.47 -10.47
N LEU A 348 19.86 -16.53 -11.37
CA LEU A 348 20.71 -15.38 -11.04
C LEU A 348 20.05 -14.47 -9.99
N LEU A 349 18.77 -14.13 -10.16
CA LEU A 349 18.04 -13.28 -9.20
C LEU A 349 17.93 -13.96 -7.84
N GLN A 350 17.65 -15.26 -7.80
CA GLN A 350 17.58 -16.02 -6.54
C GLN A 350 18.90 -15.95 -5.77
N LEU A 351 20.03 -16.10 -6.48
CA LEU A 351 21.35 -16.00 -5.87
C LEU A 351 21.67 -14.58 -5.39
N ILE A 352 21.21 -13.54 -6.11
CA ILE A 352 21.32 -12.15 -5.65
C ILE A 352 20.50 -11.94 -4.37
N ASN A 353 19.27 -12.44 -4.30
CA ASN A 353 18.40 -12.28 -3.13
C ASN A 353 18.99 -12.98 -1.90
N GLN A 354 19.53 -14.20 -2.07
CA GLN A 354 20.20 -14.94 -1.00
C GLN A 354 21.39 -14.18 -0.41
N LEU A 355 22.11 -13.41 -1.22
CA LEU A 355 23.21 -12.57 -0.74
C LEU A 355 22.72 -11.34 0.03
N GLN A 356 21.57 -10.77 -0.35
CA GLN A 356 20.95 -9.67 0.41
C GLN A 356 20.50 -10.16 1.78
N ILE A 357 19.69 -11.21 1.84
CA ILE A 357 19.18 -11.79 3.09
C ILE A 357 20.34 -12.10 4.04
N LYS A 358 21.38 -12.78 3.52
CA LYS A 358 22.58 -13.08 4.30
C LYS A 358 23.25 -11.82 4.85
N LYS A 359 23.29 -10.73 4.09
CA LYS A 359 23.89 -9.47 4.52
C LYS A 359 23.08 -8.80 5.62
N SER A 360 21.75 -8.74 5.48
CA SER A 360 20.86 -8.17 6.49
C SER A 360 21.00 -8.90 7.83
N ILE A 361 21.06 -10.24 7.80
CA ILE A 361 21.32 -11.06 9.00
C ILE A 361 22.71 -10.77 9.60
N GLU A 362 23.75 -10.68 8.76
CA GLU A 362 25.13 -10.47 9.23
C GLU A 362 25.40 -9.06 9.78
N GLN A 363 24.76 -8.03 9.22
CA GLN A 363 25.01 -6.62 9.58
C GLN A 363 24.05 -6.12 10.66
N ASP A 364 22.78 -6.47 10.54
CA ASP A 364 21.71 -5.85 11.32
C ASP A 364 21.17 -6.80 12.41
N GLY A 365 21.64 -8.06 12.42
CA GLY A 365 21.30 -9.04 13.45
C GLY A 365 19.86 -9.56 13.38
N LEU A 366 19.20 -9.34 12.24
CA LEU A 366 17.81 -9.70 11.98
C LEU A 366 17.61 -11.22 11.86
N GLU A 367 16.40 -11.68 12.19
CA GLU A 367 15.97 -13.05 11.87
C GLU A 367 15.72 -13.20 10.35
N GLU A 368 15.62 -14.44 9.84
CA GLU A 368 15.52 -14.68 8.39
C GLU A 368 14.20 -14.15 7.80
N ASP A 369 13.13 -14.16 8.58
CA ASP A 369 11.81 -13.61 8.25
C ASP A 369 11.71 -12.09 8.40
N GLU A 370 12.67 -11.47 9.08
CA GLU A 370 12.81 -10.01 9.20
C GLU A 370 13.80 -9.43 8.18
N ALA A 371 14.51 -10.28 7.44
CA ALA A 371 15.54 -9.86 6.52
C ALA A 371 14.96 -9.16 5.29
N GLU A 372 15.54 -8.01 4.94
CA GLU A 372 15.15 -7.24 3.75
C GLU A 372 15.36 -8.05 2.46
N GLU A 373 14.33 -8.11 1.62
CA GLU A 373 14.43 -8.67 0.28
C GLU A 373 14.85 -7.61 -0.74
N LEU A 374 15.75 -7.99 -1.65
CA LEU A 374 16.16 -7.13 -2.76
C LEU A 374 15.30 -7.38 -4.02
N ILE A 375 14.79 -8.60 -4.18
CA ILE A 375 14.04 -9.00 -5.37
C ILE A 375 12.53 -8.92 -5.10
N LEU A 376 11.98 -7.74 -5.35
CA LEU A 376 10.55 -7.45 -5.25
C LEU A 376 9.80 -7.78 -6.55
N ASP A 377 8.49 -7.99 -6.47
CA ASP A 377 7.60 -8.19 -7.62
C ASP A 377 7.50 -6.93 -8.50
N SER A 378 7.55 -5.76 -7.88
CA SER A 378 7.63 -4.48 -8.56
C SER A 378 8.37 -3.45 -7.71
N TYR A 379 8.77 -2.34 -8.33
CA TYR A 379 9.58 -1.31 -7.70
C TYR A 379 8.99 0.08 -7.93
N ASP A 380 8.85 0.85 -6.86
CA ASP A 380 8.15 2.12 -6.88
C ASP A 380 9.04 3.27 -7.39
N CYS A 381 8.44 4.09 -8.24
CA CYS A 381 8.97 5.34 -8.75
C CYS A 381 8.03 6.47 -8.33
N PHE A 382 8.43 7.25 -7.33
CA PHE A 382 7.57 8.23 -6.68
C PHE A 382 7.42 9.51 -7.50
N ASN A 383 6.26 10.16 -7.37
CA ASN A 383 5.95 11.45 -8.00
C ASN A 383 6.87 12.61 -7.52
N SER A 384 7.65 12.40 -6.47
CA SER A 384 8.74 13.27 -6.02
C SER A 384 10.01 13.19 -6.88
N GLY A 385 10.11 12.18 -7.76
CA GLY A 385 11.31 11.82 -8.51
C GLY A 385 12.24 10.85 -7.77
N ASP A 386 11.85 10.39 -6.59
CA ASP A 386 12.57 9.35 -5.84
C ASP A 386 12.25 7.95 -6.41
N VAL A 387 13.17 7.01 -6.19
CA VAL A 387 12.95 5.58 -6.47
C VAL A 387 13.46 4.77 -5.29
N ILE A 388 12.83 3.63 -5.04
CA ILE A 388 13.27 2.73 -3.97
C ILE A 388 14.69 2.20 -4.22
N ILE A 389 15.45 2.00 -3.14
CA ILE A 389 16.88 1.70 -3.23
C ILE A 389 17.16 0.31 -3.81
N GLU A 390 16.24 -0.62 -3.61
CA GLU A 390 16.24 -2.00 -4.13
C GLU A 390 16.32 -1.98 -5.65
N LEU A 391 15.59 -1.08 -6.31
CA LEU A 391 15.60 -0.93 -7.76
C LEU A 391 16.99 -0.53 -8.26
N VAL A 392 17.56 0.50 -7.61
CA VAL A 392 18.87 1.04 -7.96
C VAL A 392 19.95 -0.02 -7.75
N PHE A 393 19.90 -0.72 -6.61
CA PHE A 393 20.83 -1.76 -6.25
C PHE A 393 20.76 -2.92 -7.25
N LEU A 394 19.56 -3.44 -7.53
CA LEU A 394 19.37 -4.55 -8.47
C LEU A 394 19.90 -4.21 -9.86
N ILE A 395 19.54 -3.05 -10.41
CA ILE A 395 20.01 -2.63 -11.73
C ILE A 395 21.53 -2.43 -11.73
N GLN A 396 22.11 -1.90 -10.66
CA GLN A 396 23.56 -1.70 -10.54
C GLN A 396 24.32 -3.04 -10.50
N VAL A 397 23.81 -4.05 -9.79
CA VAL A 397 24.39 -5.41 -9.79
C VAL A 397 24.32 -6.03 -11.18
N LEU A 398 23.13 -6.07 -11.78
CA LEU A 398 22.89 -6.71 -13.06
C LEU A 398 23.66 -6.01 -14.20
N SER A 399 23.70 -4.68 -14.21
CA SER A 399 24.48 -3.90 -15.18
C SER A 399 25.98 -4.17 -15.05
N THR A 400 26.49 -4.35 -13.83
CA THR A 400 27.90 -4.70 -13.62
C THR A 400 28.22 -6.10 -14.15
N ILE A 401 27.33 -7.08 -13.93
CA ILE A 401 27.46 -8.42 -14.52
C ILE A 401 27.47 -8.33 -16.04
N LEU A 402 26.56 -7.55 -16.63
CA LEU A 402 26.48 -7.33 -18.07
C LEU A 402 27.77 -6.73 -18.64
N VAL A 403 28.37 -5.76 -17.95
CA VAL A 403 29.64 -5.13 -18.38
C VAL A 403 30.80 -6.13 -18.32
N VAL A 404 30.86 -6.96 -17.27
CA VAL A 404 31.87 -8.03 -17.18
C VAL A 404 31.69 -9.03 -18.33
N TYR A 405 30.45 -9.43 -18.63
CA TYR A 405 30.13 -10.26 -19.78
C TYR A 405 30.57 -9.64 -21.10
N GLN A 406 30.26 -8.36 -21.32
CA GLN A 406 30.64 -7.61 -22.51
C GLN A 406 32.17 -7.61 -22.72
N TYR A 407 32.93 -7.36 -21.66
CA TYR A 407 34.39 -7.32 -21.71
C TYR A 407 34.99 -8.69 -22.07
N GLU A 408 34.43 -9.78 -21.56
CA GLU A 408 34.90 -11.13 -21.90
C GLU A 408 34.56 -11.51 -23.34
N GLN A 409 33.38 -11.14 -23.84
CA GLN A 409 33.02 -11.33 -25.25
C GLN A 409 33.98 -10.58 -26.19
N GLN A 410 34.41 -9.36 -25.83
CA GLN A 410 35.38 -8.59 -26.61
C GLN A 410 36.77 -9.25 -26.63
N GLN A 411 37.29 -9.69 -25.48
CA GLN A 411 38.58 -10.40 -25.42
C GLN A 411 38.59 -11.71 -26.21
N GLN A 412 37.46 -12.43 -26.26
CA GLN A 412 37.34 -13.66 -27.04
C GLN A 412 37.33 -13.40 -28.55
N GLN A 413 36.83 -12.25 -29.02
CA GLN A 413 36.93 -11.87 -30.43
C GLN A 413 38.38 -11.52 -30.84
N GLU A 414 39.17 -10.95 -29.93
CA GLU A 414 40.57 -10.59 -30.20
C GLU A 414 41.52 -11.79 -30.17
N LYS A 415 41.21 -12.82 -29.36
CA LYS A 415 42.01 -14.03 -29.22
C LYS A 415 41.47 -15.13 -30.15
N ASP A 416 42.00 -15.18 -31.36
CA ASP A 416 41.72 -16.17 -32.42
C ASP A 416 42.13 -17.59 -31.99
N THR A 417 41.38 -18.19 -31.06
CA THR A 417 41.71 -19.47 -30.42
C THR A 417 40.51 -20.41 -30.46
N ASP A 418 40.74 -21.63 -30.98
CA ASP A 418 39.75 -22.71 -31.14
C ASP A 418 39.15 -23.26 -29.82
N LYS A 419 39.52 -22.71 -28.65
CA LYS A 419 38.94 -23.07 -27.35
C LYS A 419 38.18 -21.88 -26.76
N LYS A 420 36.94 -21.68 -27.22
CA LYS A 420 36.00 -20.76 -26.58
C LYS A 420 35.55 -21.34 -25.24
N LYS A 421 36.08 -20.82 -24.14
CA LYS A 421 35.50 -21.08 -22.80
C LYS A 421 34.22 -20.26 -22.71
N GLU A 422 33.08 -20.92 -22.51
CA GLU A 422 31.81 -20.24 -22.30
C GLU A 422 31.88 -19.38 -21.04
N PHE A 423 31.34 -18.16 -21.11
CA PHE A 423 31.27 -17.28 -19.95
C PHE A 423 30.30 -17.87 -18.92
N GLU A 424 30.77 -18.01 -17.69
CA GLU A 424 29.95 -18.50 -16.58
C GLU A 424 29.73 -17.38 -15.56
N ILE A 425 28.48 -17.22 -15.13
CA ILE A 425 28.11 -16.35 -14.00
C ILE A 425 28.13 -17.23 -12.75
N ASP A 426 29.28 -17.33 -12.10
CA ASP A 426 29.45 -18.12 -10.88
C ASP A 426 29.17 -17.31 -9.60
N GLN A 427 28.94 -18.02 -8.49
CA GLN A 427 28.68 -17.42 -7.17
C GLN A 427 29.80 -16.49 -6.70
N ASN A 428 31.06 -16.79 -7.02
CA ASN A 428 32.21 -15.98 -6.62
C ASN A 428 32.23 -14.62 -7.34
N LEU A 429 31.83 -14.59 -8.62
CA LEU A 429 31.68 -13.37 -9.37
C LEU A 429 30.55 -12.52 -8.77
N ILE A 430 29.38 -13.12 -8.55
CA ILE A 430 28.21 -12.39 -8.02
C ILE A 430 28.51 -11.83 -6.64
N ASN A 431 29.05 -12.63 -5.72
CA ASN A 431 29.40 -12.18 -4.37
C ASN A 431 30.41 -11.01 -4.38
N ARG A 432 31.40 -11.04 -5.28
CA ARG A 432 32.35 -9.93 -5.44
C ARG A 432 31.69 -8.67 -5.98
N ILE A 433 30.84 -8.79 -6.98
CA ILE A 433 30.09 -7.67 -7.55
C ILE A 433 29.19 -7.08 -6.47
N PHE A 434 28.38 -7.92 -5.83
CA PHE A 434 27.42 -7.56 -4.78
C PHE A 434 28.07 -6.74 -3.67
N ASN A 435 29.15 -7.23 -3.05
CA ASN A 435 29.87 -6.50 -2.00
C ASN A 435 30.42 -5.14 -2.48
N LYS A 436 30.82 -5.05 -3.75
CA LYS A 436 31.34 -3.80 -4.30
C LYS A 436 30.23 -2.81 -4.62
N ILE A 437 29.07 -3.30 -5.05
CA ILE A 437 27.89 -2.49 -5.31
C ILE A 437 27.32 -1.97 -4.00
N TYR A 438 27.23 -2.80 -2.96
CA TYR A 438 26.81 -2.36 -1.62
C TYR A 438 27.60 -1.11 -1.17
N GLN A 439 28.94 -1.16 -1.23
CA GLN A 439 29.80 -0.01 -0.91
C GLN A 439 29.56 1.23 -1.80
N LEU A 440 29.17 1.03 -3.06
CA LEU A 440 28.89 2.13 -3.98
C LEU A 440 27.54 2.78 -3.68
N ILE A 441 26.53 1.97 -3.38
CA ILE A 441 25.19 2.41 -3.00
C ILE A 441 25.25 3.19 -1.68
N GLU A 442 25.95 2.67 -0.65
CA GLU A 442 26.24 3.41 0.60
C GLU A 442 26.94 4.76 0.33
N SER A 443 27.81 4.80 -0.68
CA SER A 443 28.51 6.01 -1.09
C SER A 443 27.70 6.91 -2.05
N LYS A 444 26.40 6.63 -2.23
CA LYS A 444 25.48 7.30 -3.17
C LYS A 444 26.04 7.43 -4.60
N LYS A 445 26.59 6.34 -5.15
CA LYS A 445 27.18 6.30 -6.50
C LYS A 445 26.62 5.17 -7.36
N ILE A 446 26.28 5.51 -8.59
CA ILE A 446 25.89 4.56 -9.65
C ILE A 446 26.81 4.69 -10.86
N THR A 447 26.95 3.64 -11.65
CA THR A 447 27.77 3.69 -12.86
C THR A 447 26.99 4.20 -14.07
N SER A 448 27.70 4.71 -15.08
CA SER A 448 27.08 5.19 -16.31
C SER A 448 26.30 4.09 -17.03
N LYS A 449 26.79 2.84 -17.04
CA LYS A 449 26.03 1.74 -17.64
C LYS A 449 24.78 1.37 -16.86
N CYS A 450 24.82 1.43 -15.52
CA CYS A 450 23.63 1.25 -14.69
C CYS A 450 22.56 2.27 -15.04
N PHE A 451 22.95 3.54 -15.12
CA PHE A 451 22.02 4.63 -15.45
C PHE A 451 21.43 4.48 -16.86
N GLU A 452 22.24 4.12 -17.87
CA GLU A 452 21.76 3.86 -19.24
C GLU A 452 20.68 2.75 -19.28
N ILE A 453 20.89 1.66 -18.55
CA ILE A 453 19.93 0.54 -18.51
C ILE A 453 18.70 0.92 -17.69
N TYR A 454 18.86 1.63 -16.58
CA TYR A 454 17.76 2.18 -15.80
C TYR A 454 16.80 3.01 -16.68
N GLN A 455 17.35 3.94 -17.48
CA GLN A 455 16.54 4.71 -18.43
C GLN A 455 15.85 3.81 -19.46
N SER A 456 16.53 2.76 -19.92
CA SER A 456 15.92 1.78 -20.84
C SER A 456 14.75 1.01 -20.21
N ILE A 457 14.83 0.69 -18.91
CA ILE A 457 13.78 0.01 -18.15
C ILE A 457 12.57 0.93 -17.96
N ILE A 458 12.78 2.17 -17.52
CA ILE A 458 11.70 3.14 -17.37
C ILE A 458 11.00 3.39 -18.71
N ASN A 459 11.77 3.62 -19.78
CA ASN A 459 11.19 3.81 -21.11
C ASN A 459 10.40 2.59 -21.59
N ALA A 460 10.90 1.37 -21.33
CA ALA A 460 10.19 0.15 -21.64
C ALA A 460 8.86 0.06 -20.88
N ARG A 461 8.84 0.40 -19.58
CA ARG A 461 7.62 0.45 -18.77
C ARG A 461 6.64 1.51 -19.27
N MET A 462 7.09 2.76 -19.45
CA MET A 462 6.27 3.87 -19.93
C MET A 462 5.64 3.60 -21.30
N SER A 463 6.32 2.84 -22.17
CA SER A 463 5.78 2.47 -23.49
C SER A 463 4.58 1.52 -23.46
N GLN A 464 4.29 0.91 -22.31
CA GLN A 464 3.12 0.04 -22.12
C GLN A 464 1.85 0.84 -21.82
N TYR A 465 1.99 2.08 -21.37
CA TYR A 465 0.85 2.92 -21.00
C TYR A 465 0.13 3.48 -22.25
N PRO A 466 -1.21 3.57 -22.22
CA PRO A 466 -1.98 4.16 -23.30
C PRO A 466 -1.70 5.67 -23.43
N ASP A 467 -1.99 6.24 -24.59
CA ASP A 467 -1.72 7.67 -24.86
C ASP A 467 -2.44 8.63 -23.92
N ILE A 468 -3.59 8.23 -23.35
CA ILE A 468 -4.35 9.03 -22.38
C ILE A 468 -3.54 9.29 -21.09
N ALA A 469 -2.70 8.35 -20.67
CA ALA A 469 -1.87 8.47 -19.48
C ALA A 469 -0.81 9.57 -19.61
N LYS A 470 -0.44 9.92 -20.85
CA LYS A 470 0.57 10.95 -21.17
C LYS A 470 0.01 12.37 -21.14
N GLN A 471 -1.31 12.49 -21.06
CA GLN A 471 -1.98 13.79 -21.03
C GLN A 471 -2.00 14.33 -19.60
N PRO A 472 -2.00 15.66 -19.41
CA PRO A 472 -2.15 16.24 -18.09
C PRO A 472 -3.49 15.82 -17.44
N PHE A 473 -3.58 16.02 -16.14
CA PHE A 473 -4.87 15.93 -15.44
C PHE A 473 -5.83 16.97 -16.00
N ASN A 474 -7.07 16.56 -16.22
CA ASN A 474 -8.11 17.47 -16.64
C ASN A 474 -8.71 18.08 -15.37
N GLY A 475 -7.99 19.05 -14.77
CA GLY A 475 -8.33 19.67 -13.48
C GLY A 475 -9.63 20.47 -13.43
N ASN A 476 -10.48 20.38 -14.47
CA ASN A 476 -11.80 20.96 -14.55
C ASN A 476 -12.81 19.91 -15.03
N VAL A 477 -12.95 18.83 -14.25
CA VAL A 477 -14.25 18.16 -14.16
C VAL A 477 -14.79 18.43 -12.78
N ALA A 478 -15.10 19.71 -12.52
CA ALA A 478 -16.17 20.02 -11.59
C ALA A 478 -17.39 19.30 -12.14
N ALA A 479 -17.71 18.15 -11.55
CA ALA A 479 -18.91 17.38 -11.81
C ALA A 479 -19.15 17.07 -13.28
N ALA A 480 -18.94 15.81 -13.62
CA ALA A 480 -19.48 15.17 -14.79
C ALA A 480 -21.03 15.11 -14.67
N ASN A 481 -21.67 16.28 -14.66
CA ASN A 481 -23.11 16.49 -14.49
C ASN A 481 -23.76 16.52 -15.86
N SER A 482 -23.69 15.39 -16.58
CA SER A 482 -24.79 15.05 -17.47
C SER A 482 -25.66 14.05 -16.72
N GLU A 483 -26.98 14.25 -16.74
CA GLU A 483 -27.98 13.31 -16.19
C GLU A 483 -27.90 11.88 -16.80
N ASP A 484 -26.94 11.64 -17.70
CA ASP A 484 -26.71 10.44 -18.52
C ASP A 484 -25.40 9.69 -18.19
N GLU A 485 -24.59 10.09 -17.20
CA GLU A 485 -23.37 9.34 -16.90
C GLU A 485 -23.64 8.02 -16.17
N THR A 486 -23.25 6.94 -16.84
CA THR A 486 -23.34 5.59 -16.30
C THR A 486 -22.19 5.34 -15.32
N ILE A 487 -22.40 4.47 -14.33
CA ILE A 487 -21.34 4.03 -13.39
C ILE A 487 -20.06 3.58 -14.10
N ASN A 488 -20.19 3.01 -15.30
CA ASN A 488 -19.07 2.60 -16.14
C ASN A 488 -18.22 3.81 -16.59
N SER A 489 -18.85 4.94 -16.95
CA SER A 489 -18.14 6.15 -17.38
C SER A 489 -17.28 6.73 -16.23
N ILE A 490 -17.82 6.72 -15.02
CA ILE A 490 -17.10 7.15 -13.80
C ILE A 490 -15.91 6.23 -13.55
N ARG A 491 -16.08 4.91 -13.64
CA ARG A 491 -15.01 3.92 -13.45
C ARG A 491 -13.90 4.07 -14.50
N ILE A 492 -14.25 4.24 -15.77
CA ILE A 492 -13.27 4.50 -16.84
C ILE A 492 -12.47 5.76 -16.53
N TYR A 493 -13.12 6.84 -16.11
CA TYR A 493 -12.43 8.07 -15.76
C TYR A 493 -11.49 7.90 -14.55
N MET A 494 -11.92 7.19 -13.51
CA MET A 494 -11.05 6.89 -12.37
C MET A 494 -9.82 6.06 -12.80
N ALA A 495 -10.00 5.11 -13.72
CA ALA A 495 -8.88 4.34 -14.28
C ALA A 495 -7.90 5.25 -15.04
N GLU A 496 -8.39 6.20 -15.83
CA GLU A 496 -7.53 7.18 -16.52
C GLU A 496 -6.72 8.04 -15.54
N VAL A 497 -7.31 8.47 -14.43
CA VAL A 497 -6.61 9.24 -13.38
C VAL A 497 -5.49 8.41 -12.75
N VAL A 498 -5.75 7.14 -12.42
CA VAL A 498 -4.71 6.22 -11.92
C VAL A 498 -3.56 6.09 -12.92
N LEU A 499 -3.86 5.82 -14.20
CA LEU A 499 -2.83 5.66 -15.22
C LEU A 499 -2.00 6.93 -15.45
N LYS A 500 -2.63 8.12 -15.42
CA LYS A 500 -1.91 9.40 -15.49
C LYS A 500 -0.98 9.59 -14.30
N SER A 501 -1.45 9.26 -13.10
CA SER A 501 -0.69 9.36 -11.86
C SER A 501 0.58 8.51 -11.90
N GLU A 502 0.44 7.24 -12.30
CA GLU A 502 1.55 6.31 -12.45
C GLU A 502 2.53 6.75 -13.55
N TYR A 503 2.01 7.15 -14.72
CA TYR A 503 2.85 7.58 -15.85
C TYR A 503 3.68 8.81 -15.53
N GLN A 504 3.08 9.84 -14.92
CA GLN A 504 3.78 11.06 -14.53
C GLN A 504 4.87 10.78 -13.48
N SER A 505 4.61 9.86 -12.56
CA SER A 505 5.61 9.44 -11.57
C SER A 505 6.81 8.74 -12.22
N LEU A 506 6.57 7.82 -13.16
CA LEU A 506 7.63 7.20 -13.97
C LEU A 506 8.41 8.22 -14.81
N GLU A 507 7.73 9.20 -15.40
CA GLU A 507 8.34 10.25 -16.20
C GLU A 507 9.31 11.10 -15.36
N LYS A 508 8.91 11.48 -14.15
CA LYS A 508 9.76 12.25 -13.22
C LYS A 508 11.03 11.49 -12.82
N CYS A 509 10.95 10.17 -12.66
CA CYS A 509 12.11 9.33 -12.35
C CYS A 509 13.00 9.02 -13.57
N SER A 510 12.56 9.30 -14.81
CA SER A 510 13.28 8.87 -16.03
C SER A 510 14.63 9.55 -16.27
N SER A 511 14.81 10.79 -15.80
CA SER A 511 15.92 11.65 -16.21
C SER A 511 17.09 11.68 -15.24
N THR A 512 16.85 11.33 -13.97
CA THR A 512 17.84 11.32 -12.90
C THR A 512 17.44 10.31 -11.84
N ILE A 513 18.41 9.68 -11.17
CA ILE A 513 18.16 8.98 -9.91
C ILE A 513 18.54 9.97 -8.81
N LYS A 514 17.54 10.49 -8.08
CA LYS A 514 17.76 11.47 -7.01
C LYS A 514 18.79 10.93 -6.01
N ASP A 515 19.60 11.82 -5.45
CA ASP A 515 20.70 11.53 -4.53
C ASP A 515 21.91 10.74 -5.06
N PHE A 516 21.85 10.12 -6.24
CA PHE A 516 22.97 9.33 -6.75
C PHE A 516 23.88 10.09 -7.73
N LYS A 517 25.19 10.02 -7.49
CA LYS A 517 26.19 10.53 -8.43
C LYS A 517 26.57 9.48 -9.46
N ILE A 518 26.43 9.82 -10.73
CA ILE A 518 26.89 8.97 -11.84
C ILE A 518 28.43 9.01 -11.94
N ILE A 519 29.05 7.83 -11.93
CA ILE A 519 30.50 7.63 -12.07
C ILE A 519 30.83 6.76 -13.29
N ASN A 520 32.03 6.94 -13.83
CA ASN A 520 32.50 6.14 -14.96
C ASN A 520 32.81 4.69 -14.53
N ASP A 521 32.33 3.72 -15.31
CA ASP A 521 32.46 2.28 -15.06
C ASP A 521 33.93 1.79 -15.02
N VAL A 522 34.88 2.51 -15.63
CA VAL A 522 36.28 2.08 -15.81
C VAL A 522 36.96 1.67 -14.50
N LYS A 523 36.76 2.41 -13.40
CA LYS A 523 37.44 2.11 -12.12
C LYS A 523 36.87 0.86 -11.45
N LEU A 524 35.54 0.71 -11.49
CA LEU A 524 34.84 -0.46 -10.95
C LEU A 524 35.25 -1.72 -11.74
N ASN A 525 35.15 -1.64 -13.06
CA ASN A 525 35.46 -2.75 -13.97
C ASN A 525 36.91 -3.20 -13.83
N LYS A 526 37.88 -2.27 -13.80
CA LYS A 526 39.30 -2.63 -13.63
C LYS A 526 39.54 -3.42 -12.34
N ASN A 527 38.86 -3.10 -11.25
CA ASN A 527 39.04 -3.80 -9.98
C ASN A 527 38.42 -5.19 -9.98
N ILE A 528 37.23 -5.34 -10.57
CA ILE A 528 36.54 -6.63 -10.69
C ILE A 528 37.31 -7.55 -11.66
N LEU A 529 37.69 -7.04 -12.82
CA LEU A 529 38.35 -7.79 -13.89
C LEU A 529 39.80 -8.17 -13.56
N LYS A 530 40.59 -7.31 -12.90
CA LYS A 530 41.97 -7.63 -12.50
C LYS A 530 42.06 -8.85 -11.58
N LYS A 531 41.10 -9.00 -10.65
CA LYS A 531 41.08 -10.13 -9.71
C LYS A 531 40.60 -11.42 -10.38
N ARG A 532 39.62 -11.36 -11.29
CA ARG A 532 39.16 -12.53 -12.05
C ARG A 532 40.30 -13.18 -12.87
N ASN A 533 41.15 -12.38 -13.51
CA ASN A 533 42.32 -12.88 -14.23
C ASN A 533 43.33 -13.60 -13.31
N ASN A 534 43.50 -13.12 -12.07
CA ASN A 534 44.36 -13.77 -11.07
C ASN A 534 43.78 -15.11 -10.60
N ASP A 535 42.46 -15.19 -10.40
CA ASP A 535 41.79 -16.43 -10.00
C ASP A 535 41.86 -17.49 -11.12
N THR A 536 41.73 -17.09 -12.38
CA THR A 536 41.88 -18.01 -13.53
C THR A 536 43.33 -18.46 -13.76
N ASN A 537 44.32 -17.64 -13.39
CA ASN A 537 45.74 -17.97 -13.52
C ASN A 537 46.27 -18.77 -12.32
N GLY A 538 45.67 -18.64 -11.13
CA GLY A 538 46.08 -19.39 -9.93
C GLY A 538 45.74 -20.89 -9.98
N VAL A 539 44.77 -21.29 -10.81
CA VAL A 539 44.39 -22.70 -10.97
C VAL A 539 45.28 -23.44 -11.98
N SER A 540 46.00 -22.73 -12.87
CA SER A 540 46.84 -23.35 -13.90
C SER A 540 48.31 -23.59 -13.47
N GLU A 541 48.78 -22.99 -12.37
CA GLU A 541 50.20 -23.09 -11.94
C GLU A 541 50.52 -24.23 -10.96
N THR A 542 49.53 -24.97 -10.43
CA THR A 542 49.78 -26.04 -9.44
C THR A 542 50.07 -27.44 -10.00
N ASN A 543 49.97 -27.67 -11.31
CA ASN A 543 50.15 -29.01 -11.90
C ASN A 543 51.44 -29.24 -12.73
N ASN A 544 52.45 -28.39 -12.61
CA ASN A 544 53.69 -28.54 -13.41
C ASN A 544 55.01 -28.40 -12.64
N LYS A 545 55.10 -28.96 -11.42
CA LYS A 545 56.41 -29.31 -10.85
C LYS A 545 56.70 -30.80 -11.04
N LYS A 546 57.34 -31.06 -12.18
CA LYS A 546 58.07 -32.29 -12.53
C LYS A 546 58.99 -32.73 -11.37
N SER A 547 58.74 -33.93 -10.85
CA SER A 547 59.77 -34.77 -10.27
C SER A 547 60.72 -35.23 -11.39
N LYS A 548 61.92 -34.65 -11.44
CA LYS A 548 63.06 -35.21 -12.18
C LYS A 548 64.21 -35.39 -11.19
N ASN A 549 64.70 -36.62 -11.20
CA ASN A 549 65.85 -37.22 -10.51
C ASN A 549 65.64 -37.64 -9.06
#